data_AF-A0A0P1KQJ2-F1
#
_entry.id   AF-A0A0P1KQJ2-F1
#
_cell.length_a   1.000
_cell.length_b   1.000
_cell.length_c   1.000
_cell.angle_alpha   90.00
_cell.angle_beta   90.00
_cell.angle_gamma   90.00
#
_symmetry.space_group_name_H-M   'P 1'
#
loop_
_entity.id
_entity.type
_entity.pdbx_description
1 polymer ?
#
loop_
_entity_poly.entity_id
_entity_poly.type
_entity_poly.pdbx_seq_one_letter_code
_entity_poly.pdbx_strand_id
1 'polypeptide(L)'
;MPYRRRDKESTTSFGSDGGRINKVLRPKEKNGSSILAKLQWKYLISFLCIWVCLIQYYERTVIKRAMSRCQWSKWEKWPSSASPHRMALLADPQIMDAHSYPGRPWIVNYFTQQLLDNYHARNWKHLHYYLDPDSTFFLGDLFDGGRRWNDSDWFKEYERFNRIFPKKPNRLTVMSLPGNHDIGFGDTVIENSLTRFKFYFGDPSSAWEVGNHTIVLLDTISLSDTKNENVSAVPRAFLDSFASVPKKYPRIMLTHVPLFRDPGLQTCGSKRESQKPFPMMKGVQYQTVIDNELSQEVLQTISPSIVFSGDDHDYCHIRHTYSSSTGQETAEEITVKSCAMNMGVSKPAIQLMSLYNPDDSLASETYHTDICYLPDPYKPLKMYVLSYVLTVLLFFWIHFHPASFNRLVGSTFDKRGRDFVNVLPIANKKYDSRSSPQELDELFATHNKLKFKRFTLNVALMTLMIFLVFVFYYKRI
;
A
#
# COMPACT_ATOMS: atom_id res chain seq x y z
N MET A 1 -80.19 -67.60 55.97
CA MET A 1 -81.58 -67.18 55.71
C MET A 1 -81.88 -65.92 56.52
N PRO A 2 -82.78 -65.02 56.06
CA PRO A 2 -82.54 -63.58 55.78
C PRO A 2 -83.16 -62.65 56.86
N TYR A 3 -83.01 -61.31 56.91
CA TYR A 3 -83.60 -60.31 56.00
C TYR A 3 -83.13 -58.85 56.34
N ARG A 4 -82.47 -58.19 55.38
CA ARG A 4 -82.69 -56.85 54.76
C ARG A 4 -83.35 -55.66 55.55
N ARG A 5 -82.61 -54.54 55.70
CA ARG A 5 -82.93 -53.12 55.29
C ARG A 5 -81.87 -52.14 55.86
N ARG A 6 -81.07 -51.44 55.05
CA ARG A 6 -81.23 -50.10 54.38
C ARG A 6 -80.54 -48.98 55.17
N ASP A 7 -79.48 -48.39 54.61
CA ASP A 7 -79.35 -46.97 54.24
C ASP A 7 -77.95 -46.71 53.62
N LYS A 8 -77.90 -46.33 52.32
CA LYS A 8 -77.57 -44.99 51.73
C LYS A 8 -76.11 -44.55 51.92
N GLU A 9 -75.28 -44.78 50.89
CA GLU A 9 -74.89 -43.80 49.85
C GLU A 9 -73.88 -42.75 50.33
N SER A 10 -72.60 -42.96 49.99
CA SER A 10 -71.76 -41.88 49.49
C SER A 10 -70.89 -42.39 48.34
N THR A 11 -71.06 -41.73 47.21
CA THR A 11 -70.49 -41.96 45.89
C THR A 11 -69.02 -41.56 45.83
N THR A 12 -68.14 -42.46 45.40
CA THR A 12 -66.91 -42.10 44.66
C THR A 12 -66.68 -43.12 43.55
N SER A 13 -66.54 -42.62 42.33
CA SER A 13 -66.57 -43.38 41.09
C SER A 13 -65.30 -44.21 40.85
N PHE A 14 -65.51 -45.42 40.35
CA PHE A 14 -64.51 -46.32 39.77
C PHE A 14 -63.88 -45.77 38.48
N GLY A 15 -62.56 -45.96 38.37
CA GLY A 15 -61.93 -46.60 37.21
C GLY A 15 -61.54 -45.75 35.99
N SER A 16 -60.24 -45.61 35.75
CA SER A 16 -59.58 -46.41 34.71
C SER A 16 -58.05 -46.39 34.87
N ASP A 17 -57.52 -47.59 35.07
CA ASP A 17 -56.12 -47.93 34.89
C ASP A 17 -55.85 -47.92 33.38
N GLY A 18 -54.83 -47.20 32.91
CA GLY A 18 -54.64 -47.02 31.47
C GLY A 18 -53.55 -46.03 31.08
N GLY A 19 -52.32 -46.53 31.03
CA GLY A 19 -51.31 -46.00 30.10
C GLY A 19 -50.35 -44.97 30.69
N ARG A 20 -49.22 -45.46 31.22
CA ARG A 20 -47.94 -44.74 31.12
C ARG A 20 -47.69 -44.40 29.65
N ILE A 21 -48.06 -43.20 29.22
CA ILE A 21 -47.58 -42.65 27.96
C ILE A 21 -46.08 -42.42 28.12
N ASN A 22 -45.34 -43.17 27.33
CA ASN A 22 -43.89 -43.17 27.26
C ASN A 22 -43.30 -41.74 27.22
N LYS A 23 -42.58 -41.35 28.27
CA LYS A 23 -41.52 -40.32 28.21
C LYS A 23 -40.35 -40.86 27.36
N VAL A 24 -40.60 -41.09 26.07
CA VAL A 24 -39.63 -41.47 25.05
C VAL A 24 -40.09 -40.69 23.82
N LEU A 25 -39.68 -39.45 23.58
CA LEU A 25 -38.36 -39.04 23.12
C LEU A 25 -38.20 -37.53 23.40
N ARG A 26 -37.57 -37.14 24.51
CA ARG A 26 -36.77 -35.90 24.46
C ARG A 26 -35.51 -36.26 23.67
N PRO A 27 -35.14 -35.55 22.59
CA PRO A 27 -33.82 -35.75 22.04
C PRO A 27 -32.84 -35.43 23.17
N LYS A 28 -32.05 -36.42 23.59
CA LYS A 28 -30.85 -36.15 24.37
C LYS A 28 -30.09 -35.11 23.57
N GLU A 29 -29.98 -33.88 24.07
CA GLU A 29 -28.93 -32.97 23.63
C GLU A 29 -27.63 -33.74 23.79
N LYS A 30 -27.07 -34.24 22.69
CA LYS A 30 -25.66 -34.59 22.63
C LYS A 30 -24.90 -33.28 22.77
N ASN A 31 -24.72 -32.85 24.02
CA ASN A 31 -23.70 -31.89 24.40
C ASN A 31 -22.36 -32.50 23.98
N GLY A 32 -21.88 -32.09 22.80
CA GLY A 32 -20.65 -32.62 22.22
C GLY A 32 -20.63 -32.79 20.70
N SER A 33 -21.48 -32.12 19.90
CA SER A 33 -21.11 -31.96 18.49
C SER A 33 -19.86 -31.06 18.43
N SER A 34 -18.72 -31.68 18.11
CA SER A 34 -17.44 -31.00 17.94
C SER A 34 -17.63 -29.75 17.09
N ILE A 35 -16.99 -28.65 17.48
CA ILE A 35 -17.01 -27.38 16.73
C ILE A 35 -16.71 -27.61 15.25
N LEU A 36 -15.85 -28.59 14.94
CA LEU A 36 -15.50 -29.01 13.58
C LEU A 36 -16.68 -29.50 12.74
N ALA A 37 -17.68 -30.14 13.36
CA ALA A 37 -18.88 -30.62 12.66
C ALA A 37 -19.87 -29.49 12.31
N LYS A 38 -19.67 -28.28 12.89
CA LYS A 38 -20.48 -27.08 12.60
C LYS A 38 -19.88 -26.24 11.47
N LEU A 39 -18.69 -26.59 10.99
CA LEU A 39 -17.97 -25.87 9.95
C LEU A 39 -18.31 -26.41 8.54
N GLN A 40 -18.42 -25.49 7.61
CA GLN A 40 -18.73 -25.75 6.21
C GLN A 40 -17.45 -25.85 5.38
N TRP A 41 -16.63 -26.86 5.69
CA TRP A 41 -15.25 -27.01 5.17
C TRP A 41 -15.13 -26.92 3.65
N LYS A 42 -16.06 -27.53 2.90
CA LYS A 42 -16.08 -27.45 1.44
C LYS A 42 -16.05 -26.00 0.96
N TYR A 43 -16.95 -25.15 1.47
CA TYR A 43 -17.05 -23.75 1.06
C TYR A 43 -15.93 -22.90 1.64
N LEU A 44 -15.51 -23.16 2.88
CA LEU A 44 -14.35 -22.49 3.50
C LEU A 44 -13.08 -22.69 2.66
N ILE A 45 -12.79 -23.93 2.24
CA ILE A 45 -11.62 -24.25 1.42
C ILE A 45 -11.77 -23.64 0.02
N SER A 46 -12.93 -23.76 -0.62
CA SER A 46 -13.15 -23.17 -1.95
C SER A 46 -12.98 -21.65 -1.94
N PHE A 47 -13.56 -20.95 -0.97
CA PHE A 47 -13.38 -19.50 -0.83
C PHE A 47 -11.94 -19.17 -0.46
N LEU A 48 -11.27 -19.94 0.38
CA LEU A 48 -9.85 -19.72 0.68
C LEU A 48 -9.00 -19.80 -0.59
N CYS A 49 -9.22 -20.79 -1.46
CA CYS A 49 -8.51 -20.87 -2.73
C CYS A 49 -8.75 -19.63 -3.61
N ILE A 50 -9.98 -19.14 -3.68
CA ILE A 50 -10.31 -17.90 -4.41
C ILE A 50 -9.55 -16.71 -3.81
N TRP A 51 -9.52 -16.59 -2.49
CA TRP A 51 -8.80 -15.53 -1.77
C TRP A 51 -7.29 -15.60 -2.00
N VAL A 52 -6.69 -16.80 -1.93
CA VAL A 52 -5.28 -17.00 -2.24
C VAL A 52 -4.97 -16.57 -3.67
N CYS A 53 -5.79 -16.96 -4.64
CA CYS A 53 -5.63 -16.53 -6.04
C CYS A 53 -5.79 -15.01 -6.21
N LEU A 54 -6.76 -14.40 -5.54
CA LEU A 54 -7.03 -12.96 -5.60
C LEU A 54 -5.86 -12.16 -5.02
N ILE A 55 -5.38 -12.54 -3.84
CA ILE A 55 -4.24 -11.91 -3.17
C ILE A 55 -2.97 -12.11 -4.02
N GLN A 56 -2.69 -13.34 -4.48
CA GLN A 56 -1.56 -13.60 -5.37
C GLN A 56 -1.61 -12.75 -6.65
N TYR A 57 -2.80 -12.56 -7.22
CA TYR A 57 -2.98 -11.74 -8.41
C TYR A 57 -2.61 -10.27 -8.15
N TYR A 58 -3.18 -9.64 -7.12
CA TYR A 58 -2.94 -8.23 -6.85
C TYR A 58 -1.57 -7.95 -6.21
N GLU A 59 -1.10 -8.83 -5.34
CA GLU A 59 0.14 -8.65 -4.61
C GLU A 59 1.39 -9.12 -5.38
N ARG A 60 1.26 -9.87 -6.48
CA ARG A 60 2.39 -10.23 -7.38
C ARG A 60 2.15 -9.88 -8.82
N THR A 61 1.11 -10.44 -9.41
CA THR A 61 0.92 -10.40 -10.87
C THR A 61 0.73 -8.98 -11.39
N VAL A 62 -0.07 -8.18 -10.70
CA VAL A 62 -0.30 -6.77 -11.07
C VAL A 62 0.99 -5.95 -10.98
N ILE A 63 1.82 -6.19 -9.96
CA ILE A 63 3.07 -5.47 -9.73
C ILE A 63 4.13 -5.87 -10.75
N LYS A 64 4.27 -7.18 -10.98
CA LYS A 64 5.09 -7.70 -12.07
C LYS A 64 4.71 -7.03 -13.39
N ARG A 65 3.41 -6.92 -13.70
CA ARG A 65 2.94 -6.26 -14.93
C ARG A 65 3.28 -4.77 -14.95
N ALA A 66 3.16 -4.05 -13.84
CA ALA A 66 3.58 -2.66 -13.74
C ALA A 66 5.08 -2.51 -14.04
N MET A 67 5.95 -3.26 -13.35
CA MET A 67 7.40 -3.25 -13.60
C MET A 67 7.75 -3.70 -15.02
N SER A 68 7.00 -4.67 -15.58
CA SER A 68 7.21 -5.14 -16.96
C SER A 68 6.94 -4.05 -17.99
N ARG A 69 6.06 -3.08 -17.70
CA ARG A 69 5.80 -1.94 -18.61
C ARG A 69 6.97 -0.97 -18.66
N CYS A 70 7.69 -0.84 -17.55
CA CYS A 70 8.83 0.06 -17.40
C CYS A 70 10.18 -0.55 -17.79
N GLN A 71 10.19 -1.78 -18.32
CA GLN A 71 11.41 -2.46 -18.72
C GLN A 71 12.24 -1.58 -19.65
N TRP A 72 13.51 -1.43 -19.30
CA TRP A 72 14.50 -0.59 -19.98
C TRP A 72 14.46 -0.75 -21.51
N SER A 73 14.43 -1.99 -21.99
CA SER A 73 14.42 -2.34 -23.41
C SER A 73 13.20 -1.83 -24.21
N LYS A 74 12.18 -1.29 -23.54
CA LYS A 74 10.95 -0.78 -24.20
C LYS A 74 11.05 0.69 -24.59
N TRP A 75 11.94 1.44 -23.96
CA TRP A 75 12.01 2.89 -24.10
C TRP A 75 13.44 3.42 -24.28
N GLU A 76 14.46 2.67 -23.85
CA GLU A 76 15.86 2.98 -24.16
C GLU A 76 16.08 2.94 -25.68
N LYS A 77 16.63 4.03 -26.23
CA LYS A 77 16.97 4.16 -27.64
C LYS A 77 18.48 4.24 -27.85
N TRP A 78 19.19 3.25 -27.31
CA TRP A 78 20.64 3.15 -27.46
C TRP A 78 21.02 2.18 -28.60
N PRO A 79 22.23 2.30 -29.18
CA PRO A 79 22.77 1.29 -30.07
C PRO A 79 22.77 -0.09 -29.42
N SER A 80 22.69 -1.16 -30.21
CA SER A 80 22.60 -2.54 -29.69
C SER A 80 23.84 -3.01 -28.91
N SER A 81 24.99 -2.36 -29.11
CA SER A 81 26.23 -2.59 -28.36
C SER A 81 26.34 -1.80 -27.06
N ALA A 82 25.39 -0.89 -26.79
CA ALA A 82 25.44 -0.03 -25.62
C ALA A 82 25.18 -0.82 -24.33
N SER A 83 25.95 -0.50 -23.29
CA SER A 83 25.71 -0.96 -21.93
C SER A 83 25.40 0.25 -21.04
N PRO A 84 24.16 0.75 -21.05
CA PRO A 84 23.80 1.93 -20.26
C PRO A 84 23.81 1.62 -18.76
N HIS A 85 24.20 2.61 -17.95
CA HIS A 85 24.00 2.61 -16.51
C HIS A 85 22.56 3.00 -16.19
N ARG A 86 21.86 2.19 -15.42
CA ARG A 86 20.43 2.35 -15.14
C ARG A 86 20.19 2.82 -13.72
N MET A 87 19.48 3.93 -13.58
CA MET A 87 19.26 4.61 -12.33
C MET A 87 17.76 4.76 -12.06
N ALA A 88 17.35 4.59 -10.81
CA ALA A 88 15.98 4.85 -10.35
C ALA A 88 15.95 5.99 -9.33
N LEU A 89 14.99 6.90 -9.45
CA LEU A 89 14.74 7.99 -8.52
C LEU A 89 13.39 7.79 -7.83
N LEU A 90 13.40 7.88 -6.51
CA LEU A 90 12.20 7.81 -5.67
C LEU A 90 12.04 9.13 -4.93
N ALA A 91 10.91 9.81 -5.12
CA ALA A 91 10.56 11.00 -4.37
C ALA A 91 9.46 10.69 -3.34
N ASP A 92 9.52 11.41 -2.22
CA ASP A 92 8.48 11.50 -1.19
C ASP A 92 7.91 10.13 -0.78
N PRO A 93 8.74 9.15 -0.36
CA PRO A 93 8.22 7.91 0.20
C PRO A 93 7.43 8.17 1.49
N GLN A 94 7.75 9.24 2.24
CA GLN A 94 7.03 9.78 3.40
C GLN A 94 6.31 8.70 4.21
N ILE A 95 7.09 7.83 4.85
CA ILE A 95 6.49 6.73 5.60
C ILE A 95 5.58 7.30 6.70
N MET A 96 4.32 6.86 6.70
CA MET A 96 3.33 7.37 7.65
C MET A 96 3.75 7.07 9.09
N ASP A 97 3.58 8.04 9.98
CA ASP A 97 3.91 7.91 11.39
C ASP A 97 2.81 8.54 12.28
N ALA A 98 3.09 8.70 13.58
CA ALA A 98 2.10 9.24 14.53
C ALA A 98 1.75 10.72 14.27
N HIS A 99 2.59 11.46 13.54
CA HIS A 99 2.36 12.87 13.21
C HIS A 99 1.57 13.08 11.91
N SER A 100 1.38 12.04 11.10
CA SER A 100 0.66 12.12 9.81
C SER A 100 -0.81 12.51 9.95
N TYR A 101 -1.55 11.84 10.84
CA TYR A 101 -3.00 12.03 11.01
C TYR A 101 -3.36 12.20 12.49
N PRO A 102 -3.10 13.38 13.08
CA PRO A 102 -3.39 13.63 14.49
C PRO A 102 -4.89 13.50 14.77
N GLY A 103 -5.24 12.90 15.91
CA GLY A 103 -6.63 12.70 16.35
C GLY A 103 -7.32 11.45 15.78
N ARG A 104 -6.69 10.70 14.87
CA ARG A 104 -7.23 9.43 14.38
C ARG A 104 -7.03 8.31 15.43
N PRO A 105 -7.99 7.37 15.62
CA PRO A 105 -7.82 6.26 16.55
C PRO A 105 -6.55 5.44 16.25
N TRP A 106 -5.78 5.12 17.30
CA TRP A 106 -4.47 4.46 17.17
C TRP A 106 -4.52 3.15 16.38
N ILE A 107 -5.59 2.37 16.53
CA ILE A 107 -5.78 1.11 15.83
C ILE A 107 -5.93 1.31 14.32
N VAL A 108 -6.60 2.38 13.91
CA VAL A 108 -6.76 2.74 12.50
C VAL A 108 -5.42 3.19 11.93
N ASN A 109 -4.66 4.01 12.68
CA ASN A 109 -3.32 4.41 12.29
C ASN A 109 -2.38 3.21 12.14
N TYR A 110 -2.40 2.28 13.10
CA TYR A 110 -1.60 1.05 13.03
C TYR A 110 -1.88 0.27 11.75
N PHE A 111 -3.14 -0.05 11.45
CA PHE A 111 -3.46 -0.80 10.23
C PHE A 111 -3.20 -0.01 8.95
N THR A 112 -3.39 1.31 8.96
CA THR A 112 -3.05 2.18 7.82
C THR A 112 -1.55 2.13 7.56
N GLN A 113 -0.74 2.30 8.60
CA GLN A 113 0.72 2.22 8.55
C GLN A 113 1.19 0.89 7.96
N GLN A 114 0.66 -0.24 8.45
CA GLN A 114 1.01 -1.55 7.91
C GLN A 114 0.67 -1.70 6.43
N LEU A 115 -0.44 -1.14 5.97
CA LEU A 115 -0.83 -1.18 4.56
C LEU A 115 0.14 -0.37 3.69
N LEU A 116 0.50 0.83 4.14
CA LEU A 116 1.47 1.70 3.47
C LEU A 116 2.86 1.06 3.41
N ASP A 117 3.36 0.52 4.52
CA ASP A 117 4.66 -0.17 4.59
C ASP A 117 4.73 -1.34 3.61
N ASN A 118 3.67 -2.15 3.60
CA ASN A 118 3.58 -3.28 2.68
C ASN A 118 3.51 -2.83 1.22
N TYR A 119 2.86 -1.71 0.92
CA TYR A 119 2.87 -1.14 -0.43
C TYR A 119 4.30 -0.77 -0.85
N HIS A 120 5.02 -0.04 -0.01
CA HIS A 120 6.40 0.38 -0.29
C HIS A 120 7.35 -0.81 -0.40
N ALA A 121 7.42 -1.68 0.61
CA ALA A 121 8.36 -2.80 0.67
C ALA A 121 8.19 -3.75 -0.53
N ARG A 122 6.94 -3.98 -0.92
CA ARG A 122 6.61 -4.82 -2.07
C ARG A 122 7.03 -4.19 -3.39
N ASN A 123 6.75 -2.90 -3.60
CA ASN A 123 7.18 -2.20 -4.81
C ASN A 123 8.70 -2.09 -4.88
N TRP A 124 9.38 -1.80 -3.78
CA TRP A 124 10.84 -1.81 -3.66
C TRP A 124 11.45 -3.16 -4.05
N LYS A 125 10.93 -4.25 -3.47
CA LYS A 125 11.36 -5.61 -3.81
C LYS A 125 11.20 -5.92 -5.30
N HIS A 126 10.08 -5.50 -5.90
CA HIS A 126 9.80 -5.78 -7.31
C HIS A 126 10.59 -4.87 -8.26
N LEU A 127 10.86 -3.62 -7.89
CA LEU A 127 11.78 -2.72 -8.59
C LEU A 127 13.14 -3.38 -8.76
N HIS A 128 13.75 -3.83 -7.66
CA HIS A 128 15.07 -4.47 -7.71
C HIS A 128 15.09 -5.89 -8.29
N TYR A 129 13.96 -6.58 -8.34
CA TYR A 129 13.86 -7.90 -8.94
C TYR A 129 13.64 -7.84 -10.46
N TYR A 130 12.76 -6.97 -10.93
CA TYR A 130 12.37 -6.92 -12.35
C TYR A 130 13.13 -5.86 -13.15
N LEU A 131 13.38 -4.69 -12.57
CA LEU A 131 14.12 -3.62 -13.25
C LEU A 131 15.60 -3.67 -12.89
N ASP A 132 15.94 -4.04 -11.66
CA ASP A 132 17.34 -4.20 -11.19
C ASP A 132 18.25 -3.00 -11.57
N PRO A 133 17.90 -1.76 -11.15
CA PRO A 133 18.74 -0.61 -11.44
C PRO A 133 20.12 -0.74 -10.79
N ASP A 134 21.14 -0.21 -11.46
CA ASP A 134 22.53 -0.15 -10.98
C ASP A 134 22.68 0.80 -9.80
N SER A 135 21.92 1.90 -9.80
CA SER A 135 21.86 2.86 -8.71
C SER A 135 20.44 3.32 -8.39
N THR A 136 20.20 3.71 -7.14
CA THR A 136 18.92 4.25 -6.68
C THR A 136 19.13 5.45 -5.78
N PHE A 137 18.42 6.54 -6.05
CA PHE A 137 18.53 7.79 -5.30
C PHE A 137 17.16 8.20 -4.78
N PHE A 138 17.12 8.60 -3.51
CA PHE A 138 15.92 9.18 -2.89
C PHE A 138 16.01 10.70 -2.93
N LEU A 139 14.89 11.36 -3.24
CA LEU A 139 14.80 12.81 -3.40
C LEU A 139 14.16 13.49 -2.20
N GLY A 140 14.52 13.07 -0.99
CA GLY A 140 14.00 13.65 0.25
C GLY A 140 12.62 13.14 0.69
N ASP A 141 12.19 13.69 1.82
CA ASP A 141 10.96 13.38 2.53
C ASP A 141 10.81 11.88 2.78
N LEU A 142 11.83 11.35 3.49
CA LEU A 142 11.86 9.94 3.87
C LEU A 142 10.77 9.62 4.89
N PHE A 143 10.55 10.55 5.81
CA PHE A 143 9.56 10.47 6.89
C PHE A 143 8.52 11.57 6.75
N ASP A 144 7.28 11.32 7.18
CA ASP A 144 6.26 12.39 7.26
C ASP A 144 6.45 13.28 8.50
N GLY A 145 6.91 12.71 9.62
CA GLY A 145 7.15 13.43 10.87
C GLY A 145 8.62 13.56 11.26
N GLY A 146 9.58 13.30 10.34
CA GLY A 146 11.01 13.16 10.64
C GLY A 146 11.59 14.25 11.55
N ARG A 147 11.32 15.51 11.23
CA ARG A 147 11.78 16.67 11.99
C ARG A 147 11.12 16.87 13.35
N ARG A 148 9.99 16.20 13.61
CA ARG A 148 9.18 16.35 14.83
C ARG A 148 9.54 15.34 15.92
N TRP A 149 10.22 14.26 15.54
CA TRP A 149 10.59 13.19 16.46
C TRP A 149 11.76 13.56 17.37
N ASN A 150 11.68 13.10 18.62
CA ASN A 150 12.85 12.95 19.48
C ASN A 150 13.74 11.81 18.97
N ASP A 151 14.99 11.73 19.42
CA ASP A 151 15.97 10.76 18.90
C ASP A 151 15.54 9.30 19.05
N SER A 152 14.90 8.94 20.17
CA SER A 152 14.51 7.55 20.42
C SER A 152 13.41 7.08 19.47
N ASP A 153 12.41 7.91 19.23
CA ASP A 153 11.33 7.58 18.31
C ASP A 153 11.78 7.69 16.85
N TRP A 154 12.61 8.69 16.54
CA TRP A 154 13.21 8.82 15.22
C TRP A 154 14.03 7.59 14.85
N PHE A 155 14.81 7.02 15.79
CA PHE A 155 15.59 5.82 15.53
C PHE A 155 14.72 4.60 15.18
N LYS A 156 13.55 4.45 15.81
CA LYS A 156 12.58 3.39 15.45
C LYS A 156 12.05 3.57 14.03
N GLU A 157 11.77 4.82 13.64
CA GLU A 157 11.35 5.15 12.28
C GLU A 157 12.46 4.90 11.27
N TYR A 158 13.71 5.23 11.61
CA TYR A 158 14.89 4.91 10.80
C TYR A 158 15.08 3.40 10.58
N GLU A 159 14.99 2.59 11.64
CA GLU A 159 15.05 1.12 11.52
C GLU A 159 13.90 0.59 10.64
N ARG A 160 12.69 1.13 10.84
CA ARG A 160 11.52 0.79 10.02
C ARG A 160 11.73 1.17 8.55
N PHE A 161 12.25 2.36 8.27
CA PHE A 161 12.54 2.81 6.91
C PHE A 161 13.52 1.86 6.21
N ASN A 162 14.62 1.49 6.87
CA ASN A 162 15.61 0.56 6.31
C ASN A 162 15.09 -0.87 6.17
N ARG A 163 14.08 -1.27 6.95
CA ARG A 163 13.37 -2.53 6.76
C ARG A 163 12.43 -2.50 5.55
N ILE A 164 11.83 -1.35 5.26
CA ILE A 164 10.95 -1.16 4.08
C ILE A 164 11.79 -1.05 2.80
N PHE A 165 12.91 -0.32 2.85
CA PHE A 165 13.80 -0.05 1.73
C PHE A 165 15.22 -0.60 1.98
N PRO A 166 15.40 -1.93 2.16
CA PRO A 166 16.71 -2.50 2.39
C PRO A 166 17.62 -2.30 1.18
N LYS A 167 18.85 -1.85 1.41
CA LYS A 167 19.87 -1.68 0.36
C LYS A 167 20.20 -3.03 -0.27
N LYS A 168 20.23 -3.09 -1.61
CA LYS A 168 20.63 -4.30 -2.34
C LYS A 168 22.16 -4.38 -2.44
N PRO A 169 22.78 -5.53 -2.11
CA PRO A 169 24.23 -5.70 -2.27
C PRO A 169 24.68 -5.43 -3.71
N ASN A 170 25.87 -4.84 -3.88
CA ASN A 170 26.47 -4.48 -5.18
C ASN A 170 25.65 -3.50 -6.04
N ARG A 171 24.67 -2.81 -5.45
CA ARG A 171 23.93 -1.71 -6.08
C ARG A 171 24.13 -0.45 -5.24
N LEU A 172 24.31 0.70 -5.88
CA LEU A 172 24.42 1.97 -5.17
C LEU A 172 23.03 2.40 -4.68
N THR A 173 22.89 2.76 -3.41
CA THR A 173 21.65 3.34 -2.89
C THR A 173 21.97 4.54 -2.01
N VAL A 174 21.56 5.73 -2.49
CA VAL A 174 21.79 7.01 -1.84
C VAL A 174 20.47 7.56 -1.30
N MET A 175 20.47 7.86 -0.01
CA MET A 175 19.31 8.31 0.76
C MET A 175 19.62 9.61 1.53
N SER A 176 20.74 10.27 1.20
CA SER A 176 21.27 11.39 1.98
C SER A 176 20.63 12.73 1.64
N LEU A 177 19.82 12.84 0.59
CA LEU A 177 19.10 14.07 0.29
C LEU A 177 17.87 14.18 1.22
N PRO A 178 17.81 15.18 2.12
CA PRO A 178 16.66 15.37 2.99
C PRO A 178 15.54 16.12 2.29
N GLY A 179 14.32 15.97 2.79
CA GLY A 179 13.21 16.87 2.46
C GLY A 179 12.75 17.72 3.65
N ASN A 180 11.77 18.59 3.43
CA ASN A 180 11.31 19.51 4.48
C ASN A 180 10.55 18.83 5.61
N HIS A 181 10.01 17.63 5.42
CA HIS A 181 9.48 16.81 6.51
C HIS A 181 10.60 16.14 7.34
N ASP A 182 11.79 15.97 6.77
CA ASP A 182 12.94 15.38 7.47
C ASP A 182 13.65 16.40 8.36
N ILE A 183 13.86 17.64 7.88
CA ILE A 183 14.73 18.63 8.56
C ILE A 183 14.12 20.02 8.79
N GLY A 184 12.96 20.34 8.21
CA GLY A 184 12.39 21.71 8.21
C GLY A 184 12.69 22.45 6.89
N PHE A 185 12.53 23.78 6.85
CA PHE A 185 12.80 24.54 5.61
C PHE A 185 13.42 25.92 5.86
N GLY A 186 14.44 26.30 5.08
CA GLY A 186 15.09 27.61 5.10
C GLY A 186 15.43 28.07 6.53
N ASP A 187 15.07 29.31 6.87
CA ASP A 187 15.22 29.93 8.20
C ASP A 187 14.66 29.13 9.41
N THR A 188 13.94 28.04 9.15
CA THR A 188 13.28 27.19 10.14
C THR A 188 13.74 25.73 10.09
N VAL A 189 14.89 25.46 9.45
CA VAL A 189 15.59 24.18 9.58
C VAL A 189 15.89 23.90 11.05
N ILE A 190 15.66 22.66 11.46
CA ILE A 190 15.93 22.20 12.82
C ILE A 190 17.32 21.56 12.84
N GLU A 191 18.32 22.25 13.39
CA GLU A 191 19.73 21.82 13.40
C GLU A 191 19.93 20.40 13.96
N ASN A 192 19.21 20.05 15.04
CA ASN A 192 19.29 18.71 15.61
C ASN A 192 18.77 17.64 14.64
N SER A 193 17.68 17.93 13.92
CA SER A 193 17.12 17.04 12.90
C SER A 193 18.06 16.91 11.71
N LEU A 194 18.66 18.01 11.24
CA LEU A 194 19.67 18.01 10.19
C LEU A 194 20.91 17.20 10.59
N THR A 195 21.46 17.45 11.78
CA THR A 195 22.64 16.75 12.30
C THR A 195 22.37 15.25 12.42
N ARG A 196 21.21 14.87 12.97
CA ARG A 196 20.79 13.48 13.09
C ARG A 196 20.61 12.83 11.72
N PHE A 197 19.90 13.48 10.81
CA PHE A 197 19.68 12.98 9.45
C PHE A 197 21.02 12.72 8.75
N LYS A 198 21.93 13.70 8.79
CA LYS A 198 23.29 13.61 8.24
C LYS A 198 24.06 12.43 8.82
N PHE A 199 24.02 12.23 10.14
CA PHE A 199 24.74 11.15 10.81
C PHE A 199 24.32 9.76 10.29
N TYR A 200 23.03 9.55 10.02
CA TYR A 200 22.50 8.23 9.66
C TYR A 200 22.39 7.99 8.14
N PHE A 201 22.17 9.03 7.34
CA PHE A 201 21.97 8.91 5.90
C PHE A 201 23.17 9.40 5.06
N GLY A 202 24.07 10.20 5.64
CA GLY A 202 25.24 10.78 4.97
C GLY A 202 25.07 12.26 4.65
N ASP A 203 26.07 12.84 3.99
CA ASP A 203 26.09 14.27 3.64
C ASP A 203 24.94 14.64 2.68
N PRO A 204 24.11 15.65 3.03
CA PRO A 204 23.01 16.13 2.18
C PRO A 204 23.44 16.70 0.83
N SER A 205 24.58 17.40 0.79
CA SER A 205 25.19 17.89 -0.44
C SER A 205 26.40 17.03 -0.79
N SER A 206 26.36 16.36 -1.94
CA SER A 206 27.40 15.40 -2.37
C SER A 206 27.41 15.23 -3.89
N ALA A 207 28.53 14.73 -4.43
CA ALA A 207 28.67 14.41 -5.85
C ALA A 207 29.03 12.94 -6.05
N TRP A 208 28.42 12.28 -7.03
CA TRP A 208 28.60 10.87 -7.34
C TRP A 208 28.87 10.69 -8.84
N GLU A 209 29.93 9.97 -9.19
CA GLU A 209 30.19 9.58 -10.58
C GLU A 209 29.53 8.23 -10.88
N VAL A 210 28.54 8.23 -11.78
CA VAL A 210 27.85 7.01 -12.22
C VAL A 210 27.60 7.07 -13.74
N GLY A 211 27.88 5.98 -14.46
CA GLY A 211 27.64 5.93 -15.91
C GLY A 211 28.28 7.06 -16.72
N ASN A 212 29.47 7.53 -16.34
CA ASN A 212 30.15 8.70 -16.94
C ASN A 212 29.31 9.99 -16.90
N HIS A 213 28.56 10.16 -15.80
CA HIS A 213 27.83 11.36 -15.42
C HIS A 213 28.20 11.73 -13.98
N THR A 214 28.10 13.02 -13.65
CA THR A 214 28.22 13.50 -12.27
C THR A 214 26.83 13.81 -11.73
N ILE A 215 26.36 13.03 -10.77
CA ILE A 215 25.11 13.28 -10.04
C ILE A 215 25.43 14.19 -8.84
N VAL A 216 24.80 15.36 -8.79
CA VAL A 216 25.02 16.37 -7.75
C VAL A 216 23.78 16.44 -6.87
N LEU A 217 23.88 15.96 -5.64
CA LEU A 217 22.86 16.16 -4.61
C LEU A 217 23.15 17.51 -3.97
N LEU A 218 22.13 18.37 -3.88
CA LEU A 218 22.25 19.67 -3.23
C LEU A 218 21.12 19.84 -2.23
N ASP A 219 21.50 20.09 -0.97
CA ASP A 219 20.58 20.50 0.09
C ASP A 219 20.20 21.98 -0.10
N THR A 220 19.29 22.22 -1.04
CA THR A 220 18.73 23.55 -1.32
C THR A 220 17.86 24.06 -0.17
N ILE A 221 17.37 23.17 0.70
CA ILE A 221 16.58 23.52 1.88
C ILE A 221 17.43 24.29 2.88
N SER A 222 18.55 23.70 3.31
CA SER A 222 19.48 24.34 4.24
C SER A 222 20.19 25.53 3.59
N LEU A 223 20.44 25.45 2.28
CA LEU A 223 21.00 26.58 1.52
C LEU A 223 20.06 27.80 1.47
N SER A 224 18.75 27.57 1.61
CA SER A 224 17.73 28.64 1.67
C SER A 224 17.61 29.30 3.06
N ASP A 225 18.44 28.92 4.04
CA ASP A 225 18.47 29.56 5.36
C ASP A 225 19.26 30.88 5.30
N THR A 226 18.55 31.98 5.52
CA THR A 226 19.10 33.34 5.48
C THR A 226 19.45 33.87 6.87
N LYS A 227 19.12 33.14 7.94
CA LYS A 227 19.28 33.58 9.34
C LYS A 227 20.36 32.82 10.08
N ASN A 228 20.51 31.52 9.82
CA ASN A 228 21.48 30.67 10.49
C ASN A 228 22.61 30.27 9.54
N GLU A 229 23.71 31.01 9.63
CA GLU A 229 24.90 30.76 8.81
C GLU A 229 25.48 29.36 9.04
N ASN A 230 25.36 28.77 10.24
CA ASN A 230 25.86 27.41 10.49
C ASN A 230 25.12 26.35 9.63
N VAL A 231 23.86 26.61 9.30
CA VAL A 231 23.03 25.73 8.46
C VAL A 231 23.38 25.95 7.00
N SER A 232 23.36 27.20 6.52
CA SER A 232 23.55 27.50 5.10
C SER A 232 25.01 27.44 4.64
N ALA A 233 25.99 27.63 5.52
CA ALA A 233 27.42 27.55 5.19
C ALA A 233 27.85 26.16 4.72
N VAL A 234 27.21 25.08 5.20
CA VAL A 234 27.56 23.71 4.82
C VAL A 234 27.27 23.42 3.33
N PRO A 235 26.02 23.54 2.84
CA PRO A 235 25.75 23.37 1.41
C PRO A 235 26.40 24.46 0.56
N ARG A 236 26.62 25.67 1.09
CA ARG A 236 27.35 26.74 0.39
C ARG A 236 28.81 26.39 0.16
N ALA A 237 29.52 25.91 1.17
CA ALA A 237 30.91 25.47 1.04
C ALA A 237 31.04 24.32 0.03
N PHE A 238 30.07 23.40 -0.01
CA PHE A 238 30.01 22.38 -1.06
C PHE A 238 29.89 23.03 -2.45
N LEU A 239 28.92 23.94 -2.64
CA LEU A 239 28.66 24.60 -3.91
C LEU A 239 29.89 25.41 -4.39
N ASP A 240 30.52 26.17 -3.51
CA ASP A 240 31.73 26.96 -3.79
C ASP A 240 32.91 26.05 -4.17
N SER A 241 33.09 24.94 -3.45
CA SER A 241 34.13 23.95 -3.79
C SER A 241 33.84 23.29 -5.14
N PHE A 242 32.58 22.97 -5.43
CA PHE A 242 32.16 22.31 -6.66
C PHE A 242 32.28 23.23 -7.87
N ALA A 243 32.11 24.54 -7.69
CA ALA A 243 32.33 25.55 -8.74
C ALA A 243 33.75 25.47 -9.33
N SER A 244 34.74 25.10 -8.51
CA SER A 244 36.13 24.95 -8.92
C SER A 244 36.43 23.63 -9.64
N VAL A 245 35.51 22.66 -9.59
CA VAL A 245 35.70 21.33 -10.20
C VAL A 245 35.47 21.43 -11.70
N PRO A 246 36.45 21.07 -12.56
CA PRO A 246 36.25 21.03 -14.00
C PRO A 246 35.11 20.09 -14.37
N LYS A 247 34.24 20.52 -15.29
CA LYS A 247 33.12 19.70 -15.80
C LYS A 247 33.66 18.61 -16.72
N LYS A 248 34.07 17.48 -16.15
CA LYS A 248 34.54 16.29 -16.90
C LYS A 248 33.38 15.54 -17.56
N TYR A 249 32.25 15.44 -16.87
CA TYR A 249 31.07 14.69 -17.31
C TYR A 249 29.81 15.58 -17.33
N PRO A 250 28.76 15.20 -18.09
CA PRO A 250 27.44 15.81 -17.96
C PRO A 250 26.96 15.72 -16.50
N ARG A 251 26.37 16.82 -16.01
CA ARG A 251 25.94 16.95 -14.61
C ARG A 251 24.42 16.81 -14.51
N ILE A 252 23.97 15.98 -13.58
CA ILE A 252 22.55 15.81 -13.25
C ILE A 252 22.36 16.28 -11.81
N MET A 253 21.50 17.26 -11.58
CA MET A 253 21.26 17.80 -10.25
C MET A 253 20.04 17.13 -9.61
N LEU A 254 20.17 16.75 -8.34
CA LEU A 254 19.10 16.24 -7.50
C LEU A 254 18.88 17.20 -6.33
N THR A 255 17.65 17.64 -6.15
CA THR A 255 17.21 18.48 -5.01
C THR A 255 15.88 17.92 -4.49
N HIS A 256 15.50 18.25 -3.26
CA HIS A 256 14.14 17.93 -2.79
C HIS A 256 13.16 19.02 -3.27
N VAL A 257 13.31 20.25 -2.78
CA VAL A 257 12.42 21.34 -3.18
C VAL A 257 12.73 21.78 -4.62
N PRO A 258 11.71 21.95 -5.48
CA PRO A 258 11.87 22.39 -6.85
C PRO A 258 12.54 23.76 -6.99
N LEU A 259 13.17 23.99 -8.15
CA LEU A 259 13.67 25.32 -8.50
C LEU A 259 12.51 26.28 -8.81
N PHE A 260 12.78 27.57 -8.67
CA PHE A 260 11.81 28.62 -8.97
C PHE A 260 11.25 28.47 -10.38
N ARG A 261 9.93 28.65 -10.50
CA ARG A 261 9.19 28.56 -11.77
C ARG A 261 8.01 29.50 -11.75
N ASP A 262 7.64 30.02 -12.91
CA ASP A 262 6.47 30.87 -13.09
C ASP A 262 5.27 30.03 -13.59
N PRO A 263 4.23 29.79 -12.76
CA PRO A 263 3.07 28.99 -13.16
C PRO A 263 2.23 29.61 -14.30
N GLY A 264 2.39 30.91 -14.58
CA GLY A 264 1.72 31.60 -15.68
C GLY A 264 2.40 31.37 -17.03
N LEU A 265 3.69 31.05 -17.04
CA LEU A 265 4.49 30.84 -18.26
C LEU A 265 4.88 29.38 -18.46
N GLN A 266 5.22 28.67 -17.38
CA GLN A 266 5.73 27.31 -17.40
C GLN A 266 4.65 26.34 -16.93
N THR A 267 4.19 25.50 -17.85
CA THR A 267 3.21 24.44 -17.54
C THR A 267 3.90 23.09 -17.38
N CYS A 268 3.45 22.29 -16.40
CA CYS A 268 4.06 21.03 -15.99
C CYS A 268 3.96 19.85 -16.99
N GLY A 269 3.43 20.09 -18.19
CA GLY A 269 3.21 19.07 -19.22
C GLY A 269 2.06 18.10 -18.93
N SER A 270 1.83 17.18 -19.85
CA SER A 270 0.64 16.29 -19.87
C SER A 270 0.67 15.13 -18.87
N LYS A 271 1.82 14.87 -18.24
CA LYS A 271 2.00 13.77 -17.28
C LYS A 271 1.58 14.15 -15.85
N ARG A 272 1.32 15.44 -15.56
CA ARG A 272 0.74 15.92 -14.30
C ARG A 272 -0.71 15.43 -14.14
N GLU A 273 -1.10 14.99 -12.95
CA GLU A 273 -2.49 14.61 -12.67
C GLU A 273 -3.37 15.84 -12.39
N SER A 274 -2.85 16.77 -11.60
CA SER A 274 -3.54 18.02 -11.27
C SER A 274 -3.76 18.87 -12.53
N GLN A 275 -4.99 19.35 -12.69
CA GLN A 275 -5.35 20.31 -13.74
C GLN A 275 -5.14 21.76 -13.31
N LYS A 276 -4.75 21.99 -12.05
CA LYS A 276 -4.45 23.32 -11.53
C LYS A 276 -3.01 23.69 -11.91
N PRO A 277 -2.72 24.99 -12.14
CA PRO A 277 -1.36 25.49 -12.24
C PRO A 277 -0.50 25.05 -11.05
N PHE A 278 0.83 25.03 -11.24
CA PHE A 278 1.77 24.70 -10.18
C PHE A 278 1.54 25.64 -8.98
N PRO A 279 1.41 25.11 -7.75
CA PRO A 279 1.12 25.94 -6.60
C PRO A 279 2.36 26.73 -6.16
N MET A 280 2.22 28.05 -6.02
CA MET A 280 3.26 28.90 -5.40
C MET A 280 2.83 29.24 -3.98
N MET A 281 3.37 28.50 -3.00
CA MET A 281 2.96 28.60 -1.60
C MET A 281 4.18 28.67 -0.69
N LYS A 282 4.04 29.44 0.39
CA LYS A 282 5.02 29.55 1.48
C LYS A 282 4.29 29.46 2.82
N GLY A 283 4.83 28.68 3.73
CA GLY A 283 4.31 28.47 5.08
C GLY A 283 5.42 28.24 6.09
N VAL A 284 5.04 27.86 7.31
CA VAL A 284 6.02 27.49 8.34
C VAL A 284 6.68 26.17 7.94
N GLN A 285 8.02 26.18 7.79
CA GLN A 285 8.80 25.00 7.43
C GLN A 285 8.38 24.35 6.11
N TYR A 286 7.88 25.15 5.15
CA TYR A 286 7.42 24.69 3.85
C TYR A 286 7.44 25.81 2.81
N GLN A 287 7.95 25.52 1.62
CA GLN A 287 7.86 26.38 0.43
C GLN A 287 7.87 25.49 -0.81
N THR A 288 6.99 25.73 -1.78
CA THR A 288 6.84 24.84 -2.97
C THR A 288 7.97 24.93 -3.99
N VAL A 289 8.77 26.01 -3.92
CA VAL A 289 9.97 26.22 -4.73
C VAL A 289 11.00 26.99 -3.90
N ILE A 290 12.28 26.86 -4.21
CA ILE A 290 13.29 27.78 -3.67
C ILE A 290 13.24 29.15 -4.37
N ASP A 291 13.90 30.14 -3.80
CA ASP A 291 13.89 31.51 -4.32
C ASP A 291 14.56 31.61 -5.71
N ASN A 292 14.15 32.61 -6.51
CA ASN A 292 14.59 32.75 -7.89
C ASN A 292 16.10 33.02 -8.00
N GLU A 293 16.62 33.92 -7.16
CA GLU A 293 18.04 34.27 -7.14
C GLU A 293 18.89 33.04 -6.82
N LEU A 294 18.46 32.26 -5.81
CA LEU A 294 19.14 31.02 -5.45
C LEU A 294 19.04 29.96 -6.55
N SER A 295 17.88 29.85 -7.20
CA SER A 295 17.69 28.95 -8.36
C SER A 295 18.66 29.28 -9.50
N GLN A 296 18.83 30.58 -9.81
CA GLN A 296 19.76 31.03 -10.84
C GLN A 296 21.22 30.74 -10.45
N GLU A 297 21.57 30.96 -9.18
CA GLU A 297 22.91 30.70 -8.67
C GLU A 297 23.30 29.21 -8.74
N VAL A 298 22.40 28.31 -8.32
CA VAL A 298 22.68 26.86 -8.35
C VAL A 298 22.77 26.35 -9.79
N LEU A 299 21.93 26.85 -10.70
CA LEU A 299 21.98 26.51 -12.12
C LEU A 299 23.29 27.00 -12.76
N GLN A 300 23.68 28.24 -12.48
CA GLN A 300 24.94 28.84 -12.94
C GLN A 300 26.16 28.06 -12.47
N THR A 301 26.18 27.68 -11.19
CA THR A 301 27.35 27.04 -10.58
C THR A 301 27.47 25.58 -10.98
N ILE A 302 26.36 24.83 -10.98
CA ILE A 302 26.37 23.41 -11.31
C ILE A 302 26.42 23.21 -12.83
N SER A 303 25.74 24.06 -13.62
CA SER A 303 25.50 23.87 -15.06
C SER A 303 24.99 22.45 -15.37
N PRO A 304 23.81 22.05 -14.82
CA PRO A 304 23.26 20.72 -15.07
C PRO A 304 22.62 20.62 -16.46
N SER A 305 22.61 19.42 -17.04
CA SER A 305 21.78 19.12 -18.22
C SER A 305 20.31 18.91 -17.85
N ILE A 306 20.08 18.32 -16.67
CA ILE A 306 18.75 18.07 -16.12
C ILE A 306 18.77 18.11 -14.59
N VAL A 307 17.66 18.58 -14.02
CA VAL A 307 17.39 18.65 -12.58
C VAL A 307 16.23 17.71 -12.25
N PHE A 308 16.33 16.98 -11.13
CA PHE A 308 15.20 16.25 -10.55
C PHE A 308 14.88 16.76 -9.16
N SER A 309 13.59 17.06 -8.93
CA SER A 309 13.04 17.52 -7.66
C SER A 309 11.93 16.59 -7.13
N GLY A 310 11.54 16.73 -5.86
CA GLY A 310 10.40 16.09 -5.21
C GLY A 310 9.37 17.14 -4.71
N ASP A 311 8.88 16.98 -3.47
CA ASP A 311 8.01 17.91 -2.71
C ASP A 311 6.58 18.14 -3.26
N ASP A 312 6.39 18.44 -4.54
CA ASP A 312 5.05 18.68 -5.11
C ASP A 312 4.20 17.40 -5.25
N HIS A 313 4.82 16.23 -5.05
CA HIS A 313 4.25 14.88 -5.16
C HIS A 313 3.68 14.48 -6.54
N ASP A 314 3.40 15.44 -7.42
CA ASP A 314 2.91 15.23 -8.78
C ASP A 314 3.99 15.54 -9.82
N TYR A 315 3.84 14.98 -11.01
CA TYR A 315 4.79 15.19 -12.08
C TYR A 315 4.74 16.63 -12.57
N CYS A 316 5.90 17.26 -12.72
CA CYS A 316 6.02 18.54 -13.40
C CYS A 316 7.30 18.58 -14.23
N HIS A 317 7.17 18.84 -15.54
CA HIS A 317 8.31 19.00 -16.43
C HIS A 317 8.34 20.40 -17.00
N ILE A 318 9.43 21.12 -16.75
CA ILE A 318 9.64 22.50 -17.20
C ILE A 318 11.08 22.67 -17.68
N ARG A 319 11.33 23.79 -18.38
CA ARG A 319 12.66 24.17 -18.83
C ARG A 319 13.07 25.48 -18.17
N HIS A 320 14.29 25.50 -17.64
CA HIS A 320 14.97 26.68 -17.09
C HIS A 320 15.91 27.28 -18.11
N THR A 321 16.02 28.60 -18.07
CA THR A 321 17.02 29.36 -18.83
C THR A 321 17.86 30.15 -17.83
N TYR A 322 19.18 30.07 -17.96
CA TYR A 322 20.12 30.75 -17.07
C TYR A 322 21.35 31.20 -17.86
N SER A 323 22.03 32.22 -17.37
CA SER A 323 23.31 32.67 -17.93
C SER A 323 24.43 31.77 -17.43
N SER A 324 25.40 31.44 -18.27
CA SER A 324 26.64 30.74 -17.89
C SER A 324 27.84 31.52 -18.44
N SER A 325 29.07 31.08 -18.14
CA SER A 325 30.30 31.68 -18.69
C SER A 325 30.40 31.57 -20.21
N THR A 326 29.63 30.66 -20.84
CA THR A 326 29.64 30.40 -22.28
C THR A 326 28.45 31.04 -23.02
N GLY A 327 27.54 31.70 -22.29
CA GLY A 327 26.38 32.38 -22.87
C GLY A 327 25.08 32.05 -22.15
N GLN A 328 24.00 31.87 -22.89
CA GLN A 328 22.70 31.47 -22.34
C GLN A 328 22.56 29.94 -22.44
N GLU A 329 22.38 29.28 -21.31
CA GLU A 329 22.18 27.83 -21.20
C GLU A 329 20.76 27.49 -20.76
N THR A 330 20.38 26.24 -20.98
CA THR A 330 19.09 25.70 -20.54
C THR A 330 19.26 24.39 -19.81
N ALA A 331 18.44 24.17 -18.79
CA ALA A 331 18.33 22.88 -18.09
C ALA A 331 16.87 22.47 -18.00
N GLU A 332 16.57 21.21 -18.29
CA GLU A 332 15.24 20.65 -18.00
C GLU A 332 15.13 20.37 -16.49
N GLU A 333 13.94 20.53 -15.91
CA GLU A 333 13.64 20.06 -14.56
C GLU A 333 12.42 19.16 -14.57
N ILE A 334 12.56 17.97 -13.98
CA ILE A 334 11.45 17.06 -13.71
C ILE A 334 11.24 16.98 -12.19
N THR A 335 10.13 17.51 -11.72
CA THR A 335 9.60 17.18 -10.40
C THR A 335 9.04 15.76 -10.46
N VAL A 336 9.72 14.85 -9.76
CA VAL A 336 9.44 13.42 -9.69
C VAL A 336 8.21 13.20 -8.84
N LYS A 337 7.30 12.40 -9.39
CA LYS A 337 6.07 12.02 -8.72
C LYS A 337 6.37 11.18 -7.48
N SER A 338 5.61 11.41 -6.40
CA SER A 338 5.72 10.63 -5.18
C SER A 338 5.52 9.14 -5.45
N CYS A 339 6.35 8.32 -4.81
CA CYS A 339 6.22 6.87 -4.82
C CYS A 339 5.26 6.34 -3.74
N ALA A 340 4.79 7.22 -2.85
CA ALA A 340 3.85 6.89 -1.78
C ALA A 340 2.40 6.92 -2.27
N MET A 341 1.56 6.09 -1.65
CA MET A 341 0.15 6.01 -2.03
C MET A 341 -0.75 7.04 -1.34
N ASN A 342 -0.28 7.72 -0.28
CA ASN A 342 -1.05 8.61 0.58
C ASN A 342 -0.72 10.11 0.38
N MET A 343 -0.14 10.48 -0.77
CA MET A 343 0.36 11.84 -1.04
C MET A 343 -0.48 12.66 -2.02
N GLY A 344 -1.80 12.45 -2.00
CA GLY A 344 -2.75 13.25 -2.78
C GLY A 344 -2.77 12.96 -4.28
N VAL A 345 -1.90 12.08 -4.78
CA VAL A 345 -1.86 11.63 -6.17
C VAL A 345 -2.50 10.25 -6.33
N SER A 346 -3.17 10.01 -7.47
CA SER A 346 -3.88 8.76 -7.72
C SER A 346 -3.01 7.66 -8.34
N LYS A 347 -1.90 8.04 -8.99
CA LYS A 347 -0.99 7.11 -9.68
C LYS A 347 0.46 7.30 -9.23
N PRO A 348 0.87 6.77 -8.07
CA PRO A 348 2.26 6.85 -7.62
C PRO A 348 3.23 6.35 -8.69
N ALA A 349 4.43 6.91 -8.74
CA ALA A 349 5.43 6.53 -9.74
C ALA A 349 6.85 6.67 -9.20
N ILE A 350 7.80 6.19 -9.99
CA ILE A 350 9.24 6.45 -9.84
C ILE A 350 9.77 6.98 -11.16
N GLN A 351 10.88 7.70 -11.14
CA GLN A 351 11.54 8.15 -12.36
C GLN A 351 12.70 7.20 -12.69
N LEU A 352 12.79 6.74 -13.93
CA LEU A 352 13.88 5.90 -14.41
C LEU A 352 14.78 6.70 -15.34
N MET A 353 16.09 6.54 -15.17
CA MET A 353 17.11 7.12 -16.03
C MET A 353 18.01 6.05 -16.61
N SER A 354 18.34 6.19 -17.88
CA SER A 354 19.30 5.36 -18.59
C SER A 354 20.42 6.26 -19.07
N LEU A 355 21.63 6.03 -18.58
CA LEU A 355 22.80 6.88 -18.80
C LEU A 355 23.78 6.15 -19.71
N TYR A 356 24.21 6.79 -20.78
CA TYR A 356 25.16 6.24 -21.72
C TYR A 356 26.03 7.34 -22.31
N ASN A 357 27.30 7.39 -21.88
CA ASN A 357 28.28 8.37 -22.36
C ASN A 357 29.64 7.69 -22.63
N PRO A 358 29.78 6.95 -23.75
CA PRO A 358 30.97 6.16 -24.04
C PRO A 358 32.21 7.00 -24.39
N ASP A 359 32.00 8.21 -24.92
CA ASP A 359 33.07 9.08 -25.42
C ASP A 359 33.48 10.15 -24.40
N ASP A 360 32.99 10.06 -23.16
CA ASP A 360 33.19 11.06 -22.10
C ASP A 360 32.88 12.50 -22.58
N SER A 361 31.88 12.61 -23.46
CA SER A 361 31.55 13.87 -24.14
C SER A 361 30.56 14.70 -23.32
N LEU A 362 30.61 16.02 -23.51
CA LEU A 362 29.65 16.97 -22.94
C LEU A 362 28.52 17.37 -23.90
N ALA A 363 28.60 16.96 -25.17
CA ALA A 363 27.85 17.56 -26.29
C ALA A 363 26.94 16.58 -27.06
N SER A 364 26.58 15.44 -26.47
CA SER A 364 25.67 14.44 -27.08
C SER A 364 24.48 14.11 -26.15
N GLU A 365 23.43 13.50 -26.71
CA GLU A 365 22.33 12.92 -25.93
C GLU A 365 22.88 11.74 -25.10
N THR A 366 23.21 12.02 -23.84
CA THR A 366 23.92 11.08 -22.93
C THR A 366 23.00 10.41 -21.91
N TYR A 367 21.72 10.81 -21.87
CA TYR A 367 20.72 10.20 -21.01
C TYR A 367 19.36 10.08 -21.70
N HIS A 368 18.61 9.07 -21.32
CA HIS A 368 17.17 8.97 -21.55
C HIS A 368 16.45 8.85 -20.20
N THR A 369 15.22 9.33 -20.12
CA THR A 369 14.43 9.26 -18.88
C THR A 369 12.98 8.91 -19.16
N ASP A 370 12.38 8.05 -18.34
CA ASP A 370 10.95 7.73 -18.43
C ASP A 370 10.32 7.50 -17.06
N ILE A 371 9.03 7.83 -16.96
CA ILE A 371 8.26 7.67 -15.74
C ILE A 371 7.74 6.23 -15.64
N CYS A 372 8.01 5.56 -14.52
CA CYS A 372 7.46 4.24 -14.24
C CYS A 372 6.34 4.32 -13.22
N TYR A 373 5.10 4.22 -13.70
CA TYR A 373 3.93 4.17 -12.82
C TYR A 373 3.90 2.88 -12.00
N LEU A 374 3.74 3.04 -10.69
CA LEU A 374 3.52 1.95 -9.75
C LEU A 374 2.07 1.44 -9.88
N PRO A 375 1.77 0.23 -9.38
CA PRO A 375 0.42 -0.29 -9.32
C PRO A 375 -0.53 0.67 -8.59
N ASP A 376 -1.75 0.78 -9.11
CA ASP A 376 -2.86 1.48 -8.44
C ASP A 376 -2.98 0.97 -7.00
N PRO A 377 -2.76 1.82 -5.99
CA PRO A 377 -2.75 1.40 -4.59
C PRO A 377 -4.15 1.11 -4.06
N TYR A 378 -5.19 1.70 -4.63
CA TYR A 378 -6.57 1.63 -4.15
C TYR A 378 -7.38 0.51 -4.80
N LYS A 379 -7.02 0.11 -6.02
CA LYS A 379 -7.73 -0.97 -6.73
C LYS A 379 -7.72 -2.31 -5.97
N PRO A 380 -6.59 -2.82 -5.46
CA PRO A 380 -6.58 -4.05 -4.65
C PRO A 380 -7.50 -3.94 -3.42
N LEU A 381 -7.43 -2.82 -2.70
CA LEU A 381 -8.22 -2.60 -1.48
C LEU A 381 -9.73 -2.67 -1.76
N LYS A 382 -10.18 -1.98 -2.82
CA LYS A 382 -11.58 -2.04 -3.27
C LYS A 382 -12.00 -3.47 -3.61
N MET A 383 -11.12 -4.22 -4.27
CA MET A 383 -11.42 -5.61 -4.68
C MET A 383 -11.41 -6.58 -3.49
N TYR A 384 -10.55 -6.38 -2.49
CA TYR A 384 -10.58 -7.16 -1.25
C TYR A 384 -11.85 -6.89 -0.46
N VAL A 385 -12.24 -5.63 -0.28
CA VAL A 385 -13.50 -5.27 0.41
C VAL A 385 -14.70 -5.86 -0.31
N LEU A 386 -14.80 -5.69 -1.64
CA LEU A 386 -15.88 -6.25 -2.45
C LEU A 386 -15.96 -7.77 -2.33
N SER A 387 -14.81 -8.46 -2.43
CA SER A 387 -14.74 -9.92 -2.33
C SER A 387 -15.12 -10.42 -0.94
N TYR A 388 -14.80 -9.67 0.11
CA TYR A 388 -15.19 -9.99 1.49
C TYR A 388 -16.68 -9.86 1.71
N VAL A 389 -17.28 -8.75 1.27
CA VAL A 389 -18.74 -8.58 1.32
C VAL A 389 -19.44 -9.71 0.57
N LEU A 390 -18.98 -10.04 -0.64
CA LEU A 390 -19.53 -11.16 -1.41
C LEU A 390 -19.39 -12.50 -0.68
N THR A 391 -18.23 -12.77 -0.07
CA THR A 391 -18.00 -13.99 0.71
C THR A 391 -18.99 -14.11 1.88
N VAL A 392 -19.22 -13.02 2.61
CA VAL A 392 -20.19 -12.98 3.72
C VAL A 392 -21.62 -13.19 3.23
N LEU A 393 -22.01 -12.56 2.11
CA LEU A 393 -23.32 -12.75 1.49
C LEU A 393 -23.53 -14.20 1.02
N LEU A 394 -22.50 -14.84 0.46
CA LEU A 394 -22.56 -16.25 0.07
C LEU A 394 -22.71 -17.15 1.31
N PHE A 395 -21.98 -16.90 2.39
CA PHE A 395 -22.18 -17.63 3.64
C PHE A 395 -23.58 -17.42 4.21
N PHE A 396 -24.12 -16.20 4.13
CA PHE A 396 -25.49 -15.93 4.54
C PHE A 396 -26.47 -16.76 3.72
N TRP A 397 -26.31 -16.79 2.39
CA TRP A 397 -27.15 -17.57 1.49
C TRP A 397 -27.10 -19.08 1.81
N ILE A 398 -25.90 -19.63 2.02
CA ILE A 398 -25.68 -21.04 2.37
C ILE A 398 -26.40 -21.41 3.68
N HIS A 399 -26.35 -20.56 4.70
CA HIS A 399 -26.90 -20.88 6.03
C HIS A 399 -28.42 -20.65 6.13
N PHE A 400 -28.93 -19.59 5.49
CA PHE A 400 -30.32 -19.17 5.64
C PHE A 400 -31.23 -19.70 4.53
N HIS A 401 -30.73 -19.85 3.29
CA HIS A 401 -31.51 -20.40 2.16
C HIS A 401 -30.78 -21.55 1.42
N PRO A 402 -30.41 -22.65 2.10
CA PRO A 402 -29.63 -23.74 1.52
C PRO A 402 -30.31 -24.43 0.33
N ALA A 403 -31.64 -24.54 0.31
CA ALA A 403 -32.36 -25.17 -0.81
C ALA A 403 -32.24 -24.35 -2.11
N SER A 404 -32.33 -23.02 -1.99
CA SER A 404 -32.13 -22.10 -3.11
C SER A 404 -30.68 -22.14 -3.60
N PHE A 405 -29.72 -22.09 -2.68
CA PHE A 405 -28.29 -22.18 -2.99
C PHE A 405 -27.93 -23.51 -3.68
N ASN A 406 -28.39 -24.64 -3.13
CA ASN A 406 -28.14 -25.96 -3.69
C ASN A 406 -28.86 -26.18 -5.01
N ARG A 407 -30.02 -25.55 -5.26
CA ARG A 407 -30.66 -25.60 -6.58
C ARG A 407 -29.79 -24.91 -7.63
N LEU A 408 -29.24 -23.73 -7.32
CA LEU A 408 -28.38 -23.02 -8.26
C LEU A 408 -27.06 -23.78 -8.49
N VAL A 409 -26.35 -24.14 -7.43
CA VAL A 409 -25.03 -24.81 -7.51
C VAL A 409 -25.15 -26.27 -7.95
N GLY A 410 -26.23 -26.95 -7.57
CA GLY A 410 -26.54 -28.33 -7.93
C GLY A 410 -27.00 -28.48 -9.37
N SER A 411 -27.69 -27.49 -9.96
CA SER A 411 -28.06 -27.52 -11.39
C SER A 411 -26.85 -27.61 -12.34
N THR A 412 -25.66 -27.22 -11.87
CA THR A 412 -24.40 -27.33 -12.62
C THR A 412 -23.75 -28.71 -12.51
N PHE A 413 -24.02 -29.48 -11.43
CA PHE A 413 -23.49 -30.83 -11.21
C PHE A 413 -24.47 -31.95 -11.62
N ASP A 414 -25.79 -31.72 -11.55
CA ASP A 414 -26.84 -32.69 -11.92
C ASP A 414 -26.99 -32.92 -13.44
N LYS A 415 -26.21 -32.23 -14.27
CA LYS A 415 -26.06 -32.56 -15.70
C LYS A 415 -25.10 -33.72 -15.95
N ARG A 416 -24.32 -34.16 -14.96
CA ARG A 416 -23.36 -35.29 -15.09
C ARG A 416 -23.72 -36.55 -14.30
N GLY A 417 -24.71 -36.51 -13.41
CA GLY A 417 -25.03 -37.60 -12.49
C GLY A 417 -26.40 -38.27 -12.66
N ARG A 418 -27.17 -37.92 -13.70
CA ARG A 418 -28.57 -38.35 -13.84
C ARG A 418 -28.80 -39.74 -14.47
N ASP A 419 -27.74 -40.49 -14.76
CA ASP A 419 -27.87 -41.85 -15.32
C ASP A 419 -27.74 -42.97 -14.30
N PHE A 420 -27.53 -42.67 -13.01
CA PHE A 420 -27.48 -43.68 -11.96
C PHE A 420 -28.36 -43.28 -10.79
N VAL A 421 -29.22 -44.22 -10.37
CA VAL A 421 -30.06 -44.18 -9.16
C VAL A 421 -31.43 -43.52 -9.34
N ASN A 422 -32.35 -44.27 -9.96
CA ASN A 422 -33.76 -44.25 -9.58
C ASN A 422 -34.30 -45.68 -9.55
N VAL A 423 -33.86 -46.46 -8.56
CA VAL A 423 -34.57 -47.65 -8.08
C VAL A 423 -34.55 -47.57 -6.57
N LEU A 424 -35.68 -47.17 -5.97
CA LEU A 424 -36.29 -47.68 -4.72
C LEU A 424 -37.29 -46.64 -4.16
N PRO A 425 -38.53 -47.04 -3.79
CA PRO A 425 -39.53 -46.14 -3.23
C PRO A 425 -39.31 -45.92 -1.72
N ILE A 426 -39.46 -44.67 -1.28
CA ILE A 426 -39.40 -44.29 0.15
C ILE A 426 -40.78 -44.45 0.78
N ALA A 427 -40.84 -45.18 1.90
CA ALA A 427 -42.04 -45.34 2.71
C ALA A 427 -42.45 -44.03 3.41
N ASN A 428 -43.68 -43.58 3.18
CA ASN A 428 -44.28 -42.42 3.82
C ASN A 428 -44.82 -42.81 5.21
N LYS A 429 -44.23 -42.29 6.28
CA LYS A 429 -44.79 -42.39 7.64
C LYS A 429 -45.43 -41.06 8.01
N LYS A 430 -46.77 -41.01 8.07
CA LYS A 430 -47.55 -39.88 8.58
C LYS A 430 -47.18 -39.63 10.05
N TYR A 431 -46.78 -38.40 10.37
CA TYR A 431 -46.66 -37.91 11.74
C TYR A 431 -47.88 -37.06 12.07
N ASP A 432 -48.73 -37.54 12.98
CA ASP A 432 -49.73 -36.73 13.67
C ASP A 432 -49.08 -36.12 14.92
N SER A 433 -48.94 -34.80 14.95
CA SER A 433 -48.78 -34.04 16.20
C SER A 433 -49.17 -32.57 15.97
N ARG A 434 -50.30 -32.14 16.55
CA ARG A 434 -50.64 -30.71 16.71
C ARG A 434 -49.73 -30.14 17.80
N SER A 435 -48.55 -29.64 17.43
CA SER A 435 -47.71 -28.79 18.28
C SER A 435 -48.37 -27.42 18.45
N SER A 436 -48.32 -26.84 19.66
CA SER A 436 -48.92 -25.53 19.91
C SER A 436 -48.18 -24.41 19.16
N PRO A 437 -48.83 -23.29 18.78
CA PRO A 437 -48.17 -22.18 18.12
C PRO A 437 -46.93 -21.66 18.88
N GLN A 438 -46.97 -21.67 20.22
CA GLN A 438 -45.86 -21.24 21.08
C GLN A 438 -44.65 -22.20 21.00
N GLU A 439 -44.87 -23.51 20.96
CA GLU A 439 -43.78 -24.48 20.80
C GLU A 439 -43.14 -24.40 19.41
N LEU A 440 -43.93 -24.11 18.37
CA LEU A 440 -43.41 -23.87 17.02
C LEU A 440 -42.54 -22.62 16.99
N ASP A 441 -42.99 -21.50 17.58
CA ASP A 441 -42.23 -20.26 17.65
C ASP A 441 -40.91 -20.44 18.43
N GLU A 442 -40.91 -21.16 19.55
CA GLU A 442 -39.70 -21.48 20.30
C GLU A 442 -38.73 -22.37 19.51
N LEU A 443 -39.24 -23.36 18.78
CA LEU A 443 -38.42 -24.22 17.91
C LEU A 443 -37.82 -23.43 16.73
N PHE A 444 -38.59 -22.55 16.09
CA PHE A 444 -38.11 -21.68 15.03
C PHE A 444 -37.06 -20.68 15.54
N ALA A 445 -37.28 -20.07 16.71
CA ALA A 445 -36.33 -19.17 17.35
C ALA A 445 -35.02 -19.89 17.70
N THR A 446 -35.10 -21.09 18.26
CA THR A 446 -33.94 -21.92 18.61
C THR A 446 -33.16 -22.35 17.36
N HIS A 447 -33.86 -22.75 16.30
CA HIS A 447 -33.26 -23.13 15.03
C HIS A 447 -32.58 -21.94 14.34
N ASN A 448 -33.21 -20.77 14.33
CA ASN A 448 -32.63 -19.54 13.77
C ASN A 448 -31.40 -19.07 14.57
N LYS A 449 -31.45 -19.16 15.91
CA LYS A 449 -30.29 -18.88 16.78
C LYS A 449 -29.13 -19.84 16.49
N LEU A 450 -29.41 -21.12 16.23
CA LEU A 450 -28.39 -22.11 15.88
C LEU A 450 -27.79 -21.85 14.48
N LYS A 451 -28.63 -21.51 13.49
CA LYS A 451 -28.17 -21.10 12.15
C LYS A 451 -27.27 -19.87 12.21
N PHE A 452 -27.68 -18.85 12.95
CA PHE A 452 -26.89 -17.63 13.14
C PHE A 452 -25.53 -17.93 13.80
N LYS A 453 -25.50 -18.73 14.87
CA LYS A 453 -24.24 -19.17 15.50
C LYS A 453 -23.30 -19.92 14.54
N ARG A 454 -23.84 -20.73 13.63
CA ARG A 454 -23.04 -21.43 12.61
C ARG A 454 -22.53 -20.46 11.55
N PHE A 455 -23.37 -19.55 11.09
CA PHE A 455 -22.99 -18.51 10.14
C PHE A 455 -21.84 -17.65 10.71
N THR A 456 -21.99 -17.14 11.94
CA THR A 456 -20.95 -16.32 12.58
C THR A 456 -19.64 -17.09 12.78
N LEU A 457 -19.72 -18.36 13.19
CA LEU A 457 -18.54 -19.21 13.33
C LEU A 457 -17.79 -19.40 12.00
N ASN A 458 -18.50 -19.68 10.90
CA ASN A 458 -17.88 -19.87 9.58
C ASN A 458 -17.30 -18.56 9.03
N VAL A 459 -18.00 -17.43 9.18
CA VAL A 459 -17.49 -16.12 8.79
C VAL A 459 -16.24 -15.77 9.60
N ALA A 460 -16.27 -15.94 10.93
CA ALA A 460 -15.11 -15.65 11.78
C ALA A 460 -13.90 -16.52 11.42
N LEU A 461 -14.09 -17.81 11.15
CA LEU A 461 -13.02 -18.69 10.70
C LEU A 461 -12.50 -18.25 9.32
N MET A 462 -13.37 -17.89 8.39
CA MET A 462 -12.97 -17.38 7.08
C MET A 462 -12.13 -16.09 7.20
N THR A 463 -12.57 -15.14 8.02
CA THR A 463 -11.85 -13.90 8.29
C THR A 463 -10.46 -14.18 8.87
N LEU A 464 -10.36 -15.11 9.82
CA LEU A 464 -9.08 -15.57 10.37
C LEU A 464 -8.19 -16.19 9.28
N MET A 465 -8.74 -17.05 8.42
CA MET A 465 -7.99 -17.67 7.32
C MET A 465 -7.47 -16.62 6.33
N ILE A 466 -8.30 -15.65 5.93
CA ILE A 466 -7.88 -14.54 5.05
C ILE A 466 -6.78 -13.71 5.71
N PHE A 467 -6.94 -13.37 6.99
CA PHE A 467 -5.94 -12.64 7.75
C PHE A 467 -4.61 -13.39 7.79
N LEU A 468 -4.63 -14.71 8.03
CA LEU A 468 -3.42 -15.54 8.02
C LEU A 468 -2.75 -15.59 6.64
N VAL A 469 -3.51 -15.56 5.54
CA VAL A 469 -2.96 -15.45 4.19
C VAL A 469 -2.21 -14.12 4.02
N PHE A 470 -2.80 -13.00 4.44
CA PHE A 470 -2.11 -11.71 4.40
C PHE A 470 -0.86 -11.69 5.29
N VAL A 471 -0.94 -12.19 6.53
CA VAL A 471 0.22 -12.29 7.44
C VAL A 471 1.34 -13.13 6.82
N PHE A 472 1.01 -14.29 6.25
CA PHE A 472 1.99 -15.13 5.56
C PHE A 472 2.62 -14.40 4.38
N TYR A 473 1.79 -13.70 3.61
CA TYR A 473 2.23 -12.99 2.42
C TYR A 473 3.19 -11.85 2.77
N TYR A 474 2.83 -11.01 3.75
CA TYR A 474 3.61 -9.86 4.17
C TYR A 474 4.84 -10.20 5.01
N LYS A 475 4.86 -11.33 5.73
CA LYS A 475 6.09 -11.84 6.37
C LYS A 475 7.15 -12.32 5.36
N ARG A 476 6.78 -12.56 4.10
CA ARG A 476 7.66 -13.04 3.03
C ARG A 476 8.07 -11.96 2.03
N ILE A 477 7.55 -10.75 2.18
CA ILE A 477 8.05 -9.58 1.46
C ILE A 477 9.37 -9.21 2.13
#